data_AF-A0A510UV33-F1
#
_entry.id   AF-A0A510UV33-F1
#
_cell.length_a   1.000
_cell.length_b   1.000
_cell.length_c   1.000
_cell.angle_alpha   90.00
_cell.angle_beta   90.00
_cell.angle_gamma   90.00
#
_symmetry.space_group_name_H-M   'P 1'
#
loop_
_entity.id
_entity.type
_entity.pdbx_description
1 polymer ?
#
loop_
_entity_poly.entity_id
_entity_poly.type
_entity_poly.pdbx_seq_one_letter_code
_entity_poly.pdbx_strand_id
1 'polypeptide(L)'
;MLDRQEPAAPDAPLARRALRALPSVLFYVAAAVVAWFIWPTSLGGCTTLTLVSGHSMEPTYVTGDIVVARCGEPQVGDVIVYAPDEVEGNARIIHRIVGESEGGWVMQGDNNEFLDPFEPSGDEVLGVARVHIPKVGLVVRTFSNAWVWIAIIALALALLVWPSRDDDEDESDDESDERESDEREPDERESDDRESADVGSRDDQVGLPLAAEPEPELEPTA
;
A
#
# COMPACT_ATOMS: atom_id res chain seq x y z
N MET A 1 -54.97 7.22 43.35
CA MET A 1 -54.37 6.39 42.29
C MET A 1 -53.63 7.32 41.36
N LEU A 2 -52.31 7.44 41.51
CA LEU A 2 -51.46 8.14 40.55
C LEU A 2 -50.73 7.05 39.77
N ASP A 3 -51.18 6.86 38.53
CA ASP A 3 -50.59 5.91 37.59
C ASP A 3 -49.26 6.50 37.14
N ARG A 4 -48.15 5.86 37.55
CA ARG A 4 -46.80 6.34 37.27
C ARG A 4 -46.36 5.68 35.97
N GLN A 5 -46.50 6.40 34.86
CA GLN A 5 -46.08 5.95 33.54
C GLN A 5 -44.55 5.88 33.51
N GLU A 6 -43.99 4.67 33.50
CA GLU A 6 -42.55 4.46 33.34
C GLU A 6 -42.12 4.85 31.91
N PRO A 7 -41.03 5.64 31.75
CA PRO A 7 -40.55 6.00 30.43
C PRO A 7 -39.98 4.77 29.72
N ALA A 8 -40.53 4.45 28.55
CA ALA A 8 -40.03 3.38 27.68
C ALA A 8 -38.55 3.60 27.38
N ALA A 9 -37.71 2.66 27.83
CA ALA A 9 -36.28 2.67 27.52
C ALA A 9 -36.10 2.54 26.00
N PRO A 10 -35.23 3.35 25.36
CA PRO A 10 -34.99 3.26 23.93
C PRO A 10 -34.39 1.89 23.60
N ASP A 11 -34.90 1.26 22.54
CA ASP A 11 -34.56 -0.09 22.11
C ASP A 11 -33.03 -0.31 21.98
N ALA A 12 -32.42 -0.81 23.05
CA ALA A 12 -30.99 -1.05 23.17
C ALA A 12 -30.34 -1.97 22.10
N PRO A 13 -31.03 -2.94 21.43
CA PRO A 13 -30.37 -3.78 20.43
C PRO A 13 -30.17 -3.08 19.07
N LEU A 14 -31.03 -2.12 18.70
CA LEU A 14 -30.91 -1.38 17.44
C LEU A 14 -29.79 -0.33 17.53
N ALA A 15 -29.69 0.36 18.67
CA ALA A 15 -28.64 1.35 18.91
C ALA A 15 -27.22 0.75 18.83
N ARG A 16 -27.01 -0.45 19.40
CA ARG A 16 -25.70 -1.14 19.36
C ARG A 16 -25.33 -1.66 17.97
N ARG A 17 -26.31 -2.08 17.17
CA ARG A 17 -26.09 -2.49 15.76
C ARG A 17 -25.78 -1.28 14.87
N ALA A 18 -26.50 -0.18 15.05
CA ALA A 18 -26.24 1.07 14.34
C ALA A 18 -24.85 1.64 14.64
N LEU A 19 -24.41 1.62 15.91
CA LEU A 19 -23.08 2.06 16.32
C LEU A 19 -21.95 1.19 15.73
N ARG A 20 -22.18 -0.12 15.54
CA ARG A 20 -21.20 -1.01 14.89
C ARG A 20 -21.14 -0.84 13.38
N ALA A 21 -22.24 -0.45 12.73
CA ALA A 21 -22.26 -0.15 11.30
C ALA A 21 -21.67 1.23 10.96
N LEU A 22 -21.64 2.15 11.94
CA LEU A 22 -21.14 3.52 11.79
C LEU A 22 -19.74 3.64 11.15
N PRO A 23 -18.69 2.91 11.61
CA PRO A 23 -17.36 3.01 10.98
C PRO A 23 -17.37 2.53 9.53
N SER A 24 -18.12 1.47 9.21
CA SER A 24 -18.23 0.97 7.83
C SER A 24 -18.96 1.97 6.94
N VAL A 25 -20.07 2.54 7.41
CA VAL A 25 -20.79 3.58 6.67
C VAL A 25 -19.90 4.81 6.46
N LEU A 26 -19.19 5.26 7.49
CA LEU A 26 -18.25 6.38 7.38
C LEU A 26 -17.14 6.08 6.37
N PHE A 27 -16.60 4.87 6.38
CA PHE A 27 -15.60 4.42 5.42
C PHE A 27 -16.13 4.47 3.98
N TYR A 28 -17.32 3.94 3.71
CA TYR A 28 -17.91 3.97 2.36
C TYR A 28 -18.25 5.38 1.91
N VAL A 29 -18.73 6.24 2.81
CA VAL A 29 -18.97 7.66 2.52
C VAL A 29 -17.64 8.34 2.17
N ALA A 30 -16.59 8.13 2.97
CA ALA A 30 -15.26 8.68 2.69
C ALA A 30 -14.72 8.18 1.34
N ALA A 31 -14.85 6.88 1.06
CA ALA A 31 -14.44 6.28 -0.21
C ALA A 31 -15.22 6.86 -1.40
N ALA A 32 -16.53 7.07 -1.26
CA ALA A 32 -17.36 7.69 -2.29
C ALA A 32 -16.96 9.15 -2.55
N VAL A 33 -16.66 9.92 -1.49
CA VAL A 33 -16.17 11.30 -1.61
C VAL A 33 -14.81 11.33 -2.31
N VAL A 34 -13.89 10.44 -1.96
CA VAL A 34 -12.58 10.33 -2.63
C VAL A 34 -12.78 9.95 -4.10
N ALA A 35 -13.61 8.95 -4.40
CA ALA A 35 -13.91 8.52 -5.76
C ALA A 35 -14.50 9.65 -6.61
N TRP A 36 -15.44 10.42 -6.05
CA TRP A 36 -15.98 11.61 -6.72
C TRP A 36 -14.92 12.70 -6.92
N PHE A 37 -14.04 12.90 -5.94
CA PHE A 37 -12.97 13.90 -6.02
C PHE A 37 -11.94 13.56 -7.09
N ILE A 38 -11.58 12.28 -7.26
CA ILE A 38 -10.62 11.82 -8.27
C ILE A 38 -11.27 11.47 -9.61
N TRP A 39 -12.59 11.70 -9.75
CA TRP A 39 -13.32 11.31 -10.95
C TRP A 39 -12.79 12.06 -12.19
N PRO A 40 -12.23 11.35 -13.18
CA PRO A 40 -11.45 11.97 -14.24
C PRO A 40 -12.33 12.70 -15.27
N THR A 41 -11.81 13.77 -15.87
CA THR A 41 -12.49 14.56 -16.92
C THR A 41 -12.93 13.72 -18.12
N SER A 42 -12.16 12.71 -18.51
CA SER A 42 -12.51 11.77 -19.60
C SER A 42 -13.78 10.95 -19.33
N LEU A 43 -14.20 10.82 -18.06
CA LEU A 43 -15.41 10.11 -17.65
C LEU A 43 -16.53 11.09 -17.22
N GLY A 44 -16.47 12.34 -17.68
CA GLY A 44 -17.43 13.39 -17.29
C GLY A 44 -17.16 13.99 -15.91
N GLY A 45 -15.95 13.79 -15.39
CA GLY A 45 -15.49 14.37 -14.14
C GLY A 45 -14.88 15.73 -14.26
N CYS A 46 -14.23 16.11 -13.18
CA CYS A 46 -13.68 17.45 -13.00
C CYS A 46 -12.21 17.38 -12.60
N THR A 47 -11.54 16.24 -12.80
CA THR A 47 -10.18 16.00 -12.31
C THR A 47 -9.25 15.58 -13.44
N THR A 48 -8.13 16.28 -13.54
CA THR A 48 -7.07 16.04 -14.51
C THR A 48 -5.80 15.68 -13.73
N LEU A 49 -5.22 14.52 -14.07
CA LEU A 49 -3.97 14.06 -13.50
C LEU A 49 -2.82 14.36 -14.48
N THR A 50 -1.79 15.05 -14.00
CA THR A 50 -0.62 15.41 -14.80
C THR A 50 0.65 14.97 -14.09
N LEU A 51 1.49 14.20 -14.78
CA LEU A 51 2.84 13.89 -14.35
C LEU A 51 3.75 15.05 -14.73
N VAL A 52 4.43 15.63 -13.75
CA VAL A 52 5.35 16.74 -13.97
C VAL A 52 6.63 16.21 -14.61
N SER A 53 7.01 16.82 -15.73
CA SER A 53 8.25 16.55 -16.45
C SER A 53 8.98 17.85 -16.75
N GLY A 54 10.29 17.89 -16.50
CA GLY A 54 11.12 19.07 -16.69
C GLY A 54 11.31 19.88 -15.41
N HIS A 55 11.85 21.09 -15.57
CA HIS A 55 12.32 21.94 -14.47
C HIS A 55 11.62 23.30 -14.40
N SER A 56 10.67 23.58 -15.28
CA SER A 56 10.05 24.92 -15.40
C SER A 56 9.22 25.34 -14.19
N MET A 57 8.75 24.36 -13.40
CA MET A 57 7.97 24.59 -12.19
C MET A 57 8.76 24.43 -10.90
N GLU A 58 10.08 24.27 -10.95
CA GLU A 58 10.88 24.19 -9.74
C GLU A 58 10.93 25.55 -9.02
N PRO A 59 10.99 25.59 -7.67
CA PRO A 59 10.96 24.46 -6.74
C PRO A 59 9.54 23.98 -6.37
N THR A 60 8.49 24.60 -6.92
CA THR A 60 7.09 24.30 -6.58
C THR A 60 6.70 22.87 -6.92
N TYR A 61 7.03 22.42 -8.13
CA TYR A 61 6.87 21.04 -8.58
C TYR A 61 8.16 20.53 -9.23
N VAL A 62 8.52 19.30 -8.89
CA VAL A 62 9.73 18.66 -9.39
C VAL A 62 9.36 17.52 -10.34
N THR A 63 10.25 17.18 -11.26
CA THR A 63 10.08 16.02 -12.15
C THR A 63 9.72 14.76 -11.35
N GLY A 64 8.65 14.08 -11.76
CA GLY A 64 8.13 12.88 -11.11
C GLY A 64 7.01 13.13 -10.10
N ASP A 65 6.66 14.38 -9.83
CA ASP A 65 5.47 14.72 -9.04
C ASP A 65 4.20 14.48 -9.87
N ILE A 66 3.12 14.14 -9.17
CA ILE A 66 1.79 14.08 -9.77
C ILE A 66 0.98 15.27 -9.26
N VAL A 67 0.44 16.06 -10.19
CA VAL A 67 -0.47 17.16 -9.89
C VAL A 67 -1.89 16.77 -10.24
N VAL A 68 -2.79 16.99 -9.29
CA VAL A 68 -4.24 16.85 -9.42
C VAL A 68 -4.82 18.23 -9.65
N ALA A 69 -5.18 18.50 -10.90
CA ALA A 69 -5.88 19.71 -11.31
C ALA A 69 -7.39 19.47 -11.33
N ARG A 70 -8.19 20.45 -10.91
CA ARG A 70 -9.65 20.36 -10.94
C ARG A 70 -10.31 21.52 -11.67
N CYS A 71 -11.50 21.27 -12.20
CA CYS A 71 -12.36 22.33 -12.74
C CYS A 71 -12.59 23.43 -11.70
N GLY A 72 -12.58 24.67 -12.15
CA GLY A 72 -12.73 25.86 -11.32
C GLY A 72 -12.31 27.10 -12.10
N GLU A 73 -12.71 28.27 -11.59
CA GLU A 73 -12.36 29.56 -12.19
C GLU A 73 -10.88 29.88 -11.88
N PRO A 74 -10.01 29.96 -12.91
CA PRO A 74 -8.61 30.31 -12.70
C PRO A 74 -8.43 31.77 -12.28
N GLN A 75 -7.50 32.03 -11.37
CA GLN A 75 -7.17 33.39 -10.92
C GLN A 75 -5.66 33.65 -11.03
N VAL A 76 -5.29 34.93 -11.08
CA VAL A 76 -3.89 35.33 -11.02
C VAL A 76 -3.23 34.76 -9.76
N GLY A 77 -2.09 34.09 -9.95
CA GLY A 77 -1.36 33.37 -8.91
C GLY A 77 -1.64 31.87 -8.87
N ASP A 78 -2.73 31.39 -9.49
CA ASP A 78 -3.01 29.96 -9.58
C ASP A 78 -2.03 29.26 -10.51
N VAL A 79 -1.76 27.98 -10.21
CA VAL A 79 -1.09 27.08 -11.15
C VAL A 79 -2.15 26.27 -11.86
N ILE A 80 -2.14 26.29 -13.19
CA ILE A 80 -3.11 25.60 -14.02
C ILE A 80 -2.43 24.60 -14.94
N VAL A 81 -3.18 23.57 -15.32
CA VAL A 81 -2.83 22.68 -16.42
C VAL A 81 -3.65 23.12 -17.63
N TYR A 82 -2.99 23.42 -18.73
CA TYR A 82 -3.62 23.84 -19.98
C TYR A 82 -3.04 23.07 -21.16
N ALA A 83 -3.78 23.03 -22.26
CA ALA A 83 -3.35 22.41 -23.51
C ALA A 83 -3.67 23.39 -24.65
N PRO A 84 -2.69 24.17 -25.12
CA PRO A 84 -2.90 25.11 -26.21
C PRO A 84 -3.24 24.37 -27.50
N ASP A 85 -4.21 24.88 -28.25
CA ASP A 85 -4.62 24.31 -29.54
C ASP A 85 -3.50 24.42 -30.60
N GLU A 86 -2.56 25.37 -30.44
CA GLU A 86 -1.43 25.51 -31.36
C GLU A 86 -0.39 24.39 -31.21
N VAL A 87 -0.45 23.60 -30.14
CA VAL A 87 0.52 22.54 -29.88
C VAL A 87 -0.02 21.18 -30.34
N GLU A 88 0.59 20.64 -31.39
CA GLU A 88 0.24 19.31 -31.91
C GLU A 88 0.31 18.24 -30.81
N GLY A 89 -0.73 17.39 -30.75
CA GLY A 89 -0.78 16.25 -29.83
C GLY A 89 -1.36 16.54 -28.45
N ASN A 90 -2.01 17.69 -28.24
CA ASN A 90 -2.61 18.09 -26.96
C ASN A 90 -1.61 18.02 -25.81
N ALA A 91 -0.40 18.52 -26.05
CA ALA A 91 0.64 18.54 -25.03
C ALA A 91 0.16 19.39 -23.84
N ARG A 92 0.20 18.80 -22.65
CA ARG A 92 -0.25 19.47 -21.43
C ARG A 92 0.91 20.25 -20.84
N ILE A 93 0.69 21.53 -20.58
CA ILE A 93 1.63 22.44 -19.94
C ILE A 93 1.08 22.79 -18.56
N ILE A 94 1.96 22.95 -17.58
CA ILE A 94 1.61 23.32 -16.21
C ILE A 94 2.44 24.51 -15.79
N HIS A 95 1.82 25.69 -15.66
CA HIS A 95 2.49 26.93 -15.28
C HIS A 95 1.57 27.84 -14.43
N ARG A 96 2.14 28.91 -13.88
CA ARG A 96 1.43 29.86 -13.03
C ARG A 96 0.85 31.01 -13.85
N ILE A 97 -0.36 31.41 -13.53
CA ILE A 97 -0.97 32.64 -14.05
C ILE A 97 -0.28 33.83 -13.38
N VAL A 98 0.38 34.67 -14.17
CA VAL A 98 1.01 35.90 -13.69
C VAL A 98 0.24 37.17 -14.07
N GLY A 99 -0.74 37.05 -14.97
CA GLY A 99 -1.60 38.16 -15.37
C GLY A 99 -2.77 37.71 -16.23
N GLU A 100 -3.63 38.66 -16.55
CA GLU A 100 -4.75 38.49 -17.50
C GLU A 100 -4.38 39.11 -18.85
N SER A 101 -4.88 38.52 -19.95
CA SER A 101 -4.83 39.11 -21.29
C SER A 101 -6.25 39.35 -21.82
N GLU A 102 -6.42 39.87 -23.05
CA GLU A 102 -7.74 40.23 -23.61
C GLU A 102 -8.73 39.05 -23.71
N GLY A 103 -8.24 37.81 -23.74
CA GLY A 103 -9.07 36.60 -23.88
C GLY A 103 -8.57 35.37 -23.14
N GLY A 104 -7.51 35.51 -22.33
CA GLY A 104 -6.86 34.39 -21.67
C GLY A 104 -5.98 34.83 -20.51
N TRP A 105 -4.97 34.02 -20.22
CA TRP A 105 -4.05 34.25 -19.12
C TRP A 105 -2.61 34.34 -19.59
N VAL A 106 -1.86 35.25 -18.97
CA VAL A 106 -0.40 35.30 -19.14
C VAL A 106 0.22 34.27 -18.22
N MET A 107 0.97 33.34 -18.80
CA MET A 107 1.51 32.17 -18.12
C MET A 107 3.02 32.28 -17.94
N GLN A 108 3.54 31.77 -16.82
CA GLN A 108 4.97 31.67 -16.56
C GLN A 108 5.27 30.47 -15.67
N GLY A 109 6.30 29.70 -16.03
CA GLY A 109 6.88 28.69 -15.15
C GLY A 109 7.62 29.32 -13.97
N ASP A 110 7.45 28.78 -12.77
CA ASP A 110 8.08 29.31 -11.54
C ASP A 110 9.62 29.41 -11.61
N ASN A 111 10.26 28.60 -12.47
CA ASN A 111 11.70 28.58 -12.72
C ASN A 111 12.11 29.26 -14.05
N ASN A 112 11.17 29.84 -14.79
CA ASN A 112 11.44 30.45 -16.09
C ASN A 112 11.70 31.96 -15.94
N GLU A 113 12.71 32.49 -16.63
CA GLU A 113 12.98 33.94 -16.70
C GLU A 113 12.11 34.66 -17.75
N PHE A 114 11.32 33.92 -18.51
CA PHE A 114 10.51 34.39 -19.63
C PHE A 114 9.06 33.96 -19.47
N LEU A 115 8.16 34.74 -20.06
CA LEU A 115 6.74 34.39 -20.18
C LEU A 115 6.56 33.29 -21.23
N ASP A 116 5.53 32.49 -21.05
CA ASP A 116 5.16 31.51 -22.06
C ASP A 116 4.69 32.21 -23.35
N PRO A 117 4.91 31.58 -24.51
CA PRO A 117 4.48 32.14 -25.78
C PRO A 117 2.97 31.96 -26.04
N PHE A 118 2.25 31.29 -25.14
CA PHE A 118 0.83 30.96 -25.27
C PHE A 118 0.03 31.68 -24.18
N GLU A 119 -1.14 32.18 -24.55
CA GLU A 119 -2.09 32.82 -23.64
C GLU A 119 -3.41 32.02 -23.68
N PRO A 120 -3.51 30.92 -22.92
CA PRO A 120 -4.64 30.00 -23.07
C PRO A 120 -5.97 30.67 -22.71
N SER A 121 -7.02 30.37 -23.46
CA SER A 121 -8.40 30.73 -23.11
C SER A 121 -9.03 29.68 -22.19
N GLY A 122 -10.20 30.01 -21.61
CA GLY A 122 -10.85 29.18 -20.58
C GLY A 122 -11.13 27.73 -20.97
N ASP A 123 -11.33 27.47 -22.26
CA ASP A 123 -11.56 26.15 -22.84
C ASP A 123 -10.28 25.31 -23.00
N GLU A 124 -9.12 25.97 -23.10
CA GLU A 124 -7.80 25.30 -23.14
C GLU A 124 -7.30 24.95 -21.74
N VAL A 125 -7.94 25.49 -20.69
CA VAL A 125 -7.63 25.18 -19.28
C VAL A 125 -8.28 23.86 -18.85
N LEU A 126 -7.44 22.86 -18.62
CA LEU A 126 -7.86 21.53 -18.16
C LEU A 126 -8.12 21.46 -16.64
N GLY A 127 -7.67 22.47 -15.89
CA GLY A 127 -8.03 22.69 -14.50
C GLY A 127 -6.97 23.43 -13.68
N VAL A 128 -7.38 23.84 -12.48
CA VAL A 128 -6.53 24.50 -11.47
C VAL A 128 -5.91 23.45 -10.55
N ALA A 129 -4.59 23.50 -10.36
CA ALA A 129 -3.88 22.61 -9.46
C ALA A 129 -4.40 22.76 -8.01
N ARG A 130 -4.84 21.64 -7.40
CA ARG A 130 -5.36 21.63 -6.02
C ARG A 130 -4.49 20.82 -5.07
N VAL A 131 -3.95 19.71 -5.55
CA VAL A 131 -3.14 18.79 -4.76
C VAL A 131 -1.97 18.34 -5.63
N HIS A 132 -0.78 18.29 -5.05
CA HIS A 132 0.34 17.58 -5.65
C HIS A 132 0.80 16.49 -4.71
N ILE A 133 1.29 15.40 -5.28
CA ILE A 133 1.81 14.26 -4.53
C ILE A 133 3.25 14.05 -4.98
N PRO A 134 4.23 14.30 -4.10
CA PRO A 134 5.63 14.26 -4.48
C PRO A 134 6.07 12.84 -4.81
N LYS A 135 6.93 12.70 -5.84
CA LYS A 135 7.63 11.44 -6.19
C LYS A 135 6.73 10.23 -6.53
N VAL A 136 5.44 10.43 -6.81
CA VAL A 136 4.54 9.31 -7.15
C VAL A 136 4.85 8.71 -8.51
N GLY A 137 5.41 9.48 -9.45
CA GLY A 137 5.87 8.96 -10.74
C GLY A 137 6.87 7.80 -10.58
N LEU A 138 7.72 7.83 -9.54
CA LEU A 138 8.65 6.74 -9.23
C LEU A 138 7.89 5.49 -8.76
N VAL A 139 6.91 5.66 -7.88
CA VAL A 139 6.10 4.55 -7.33
C VAL A 139 5.29 3.89 -8.44
N VAL A 140 4.59 4.69 -9.25
CA VAL A 140 3.83 4.18 -10.40
C VAL A 140 4.74 3.41 -11.35
N ARG A 141 5.92 3.95 -11.68
CA ARG A 141 6.88 3.25 -12.54
C ARG A 141 7.30 1.89 -11.98
N THR A 142 7.52 1.79 -10.68
CA THR A 142 7.87 0.52 -10.02
C THR A 142 6.72 -0.48 -10.10
N PHE A 143 5.48 -0.06 -9.79
CA PHE A 143 4.31 -0.95 -9.84
C PHE A 143 3.83 -1.25 -11.26
N SER A 144 4.16 -0.43 -12.26
CA SER A 144 3.87 -0.73 -13.68
C SER A 144 4.86 -1.72 -14.30
N ASN A 145 5.96 -2.05 -13.60
CA ASN A 145 6.91 -3.04 -14.09
C ASN A 145 6.34 -4.46 -13.94
N ALA A 146 6.17 -5.16 -15.06
CA ALA A 146 5.66 -6.53 -15.10
C ALA A 146 6.46 -7.50 -14.21
N TRP A 147 7.76 -7.27 -14.03
CA TRP A 147 8.61 -8.09 -13.16
C TRP A 147 8.21 -7.99 -11.67
N VAL A 148 7.73 -6.84 -11.22
CA VAL A 148 7.23 -6.67 -9.84
C VAL A 148 6.00 -7.54 -9.64
N TRP A 149 5.07 -7.55 -10.59
CA TRP A 149 3.91 -8.44 -10.55
C TRP A 149 4.29 -9.90 -10.63
N ILE A 150 5.24 -10.29 -11.50
CA ILE A 150 5.74 -11.66 -11.57
C ILE A 150 6.33 -12.09 -10.22
N ALA A 151 7.12 -11.24 -9.57
CA ALA A 151 7.70 -11.52 -8.26
C ALA A 151 6.63 -11.66 -7.17
N ILE A 152 5.62 -10.79 -7.15
CA ILE A 152 4.49 -10.87 -6.20
C ILE A 152 3.69 -12.16 -6.43
N ILE A 153 3.40 -12.51 -7.68
CA ILE A 153 2.67 -13.74 -8.02
C ILE A 153 3.51 -14.97 -7.63
N ALA A 154 4.80 -14.97 -7.95
CA ALA A 154 5.71 -16.04 -7.57
C ALA A 154 5.80 -16.20 -6.04
N LEU A 155 5.87 -15.09 -5.29
CA LEU A 155 5.85 -15.09 -3.83
C LEU A 155 4.51 -15.61 -3.29
N ALA A 156 3.38 -15.17 -3.84
CA ALA A 156 2.06 -15.65 -3.45
C ALA A 156 1.89 -17.15 -3.72
N LEU A 157 2.38 -17.64 -4.87
CA LEU A 157 2.39 -19.07 -5.19
C LEU A 157 3.34 -19.84 -4.27
N ALA A 158 4.51 -19.28 -3.94
CA ALA A 158 5.45 -19.90 -3.01
C ALA A 158 4.87 -20.01 -1.60
N LEU A 159 4.13 -19.00 -1.12
CA LEU A 159 3.41 -19.05 0.15
C LEU A 159 2.20 -19.99 0.11
N LEU A 160 1.51 -20.11 -1.02
CA LEU A 160 0.39 -21.03 -1.19
C LEU A 160 0.84 -22.49 -1.21
N VAL A 161 1.95 -22.77 -1.88
CA VAL A 161 2.57 -24.11 -1.95
C VAL A 161 3.46 -24.37 -0.74
N TRP A 162 3.69 -23.36 0.11
CA TRP A 162 4.44 -23.55 1.34
C TRP A 162 3.72 -24.60 2.18
N PRO A 163 4.33 -25.76 2.41
CA PRO A 163 3.71 -26.80 3.20
C PRO A 163 3.55 -26.25 4.61
N SER A 164 2.33 -25.87 4.99
CA SER A 164 1.92 -25.92 6.39
C SER A 164 2.06 -27.39 6.76
N ARG A 165 3.20 -27.74 7.35
CA ARG A 165 3.30 -28.99 8.10
C ARG A 165 2.26 -28.85 9.21
N ASP A 166 1.11 -29.44 8.96
CA ASP A 166 0.23 -29.86 10.03
C ASP A 166 1.06 -30.92 10.76
N ASP A 167 1.67 -30.51 11.87
CA ASP A 167 2.23 -31.42 12.86
C ASP A 167 1.02 -32.11 13.50
N ASP A 168 0.46 -33.10 12.81
CA ASP A 168 -0.47 -34.07 13.38
C ASP A 168 0.34 -35.07 14.22
N GLU A 169 0.84 -34.61 15.36
CA GLU A 169 1.20 -35.47 16.49
C GLU A 169 0.23 -35.12 17.62
N ASP A 170 -0.85 -35.90 17.74
CA ASP A 170 -1.47 -36.16 19.03
C ASP A 170 -1.97 -37.62 19.01
N GLU A 171 -1.13 -38.49 19.57
CA GLU A 171 -1.48 -39.79 20.10
C GLU A 171 -2.62 -39.65 21.11
N SER A 172 -3.77 -40.25 20.83
CA SER A 172 -4.63 -40.89 21.82
C SER A 172 -5.76 -41.61 21.12
N ASP A 173 -5.86 -42.92 21.32
CA ASP A 173 -7.11 -43.63 21.64
C ASP A 173 -6.73 -45.12 21.73
N ASP A 174 -6.18 -45.52 22.86
CA ASP A 174 -6.90 -46.14 23.99
C ASP A 174 -7.20 -47.62 23.72
N GLU A 175 -6.59 -48.43 24.59
CA GLU A 175 -6.78 -49.85 24.74
C GLU A 175 -8.27 -50.19 24.78
N SER A 176 -8.75 -50.94 23.78
CA SER A 176 -10.02 -51.64 23.89
C SER A 176 -9.81 -52.91 24.70
N ASP A 177 -10.08 -52.77 25.98
CA ASP A 177 -10.21 -53.79 27.01
C ASP A 177 -11.36 -54.78 26.72
N GLU A 178 -11.07 -56.05 27.03
CA GLU A 178 -11.97 -57.14 27.46
C GLU A 178 -13.07 -57.71 26.51
N ARG A 179 -12.94 -59.00 26.18
CA ARG A 179 -13.67 -60.17 26.78
C ARG A 179 -13.58 -61.37 25.84
N GLU A 180 -12.70 -62.32 26.15
CA GLU A 180 -13.00 -63.53 26.92
C GLU A 180 -13.69 -64.62 26.06
N SER A 181 -12.88 -65.50 25.48
CA SER A 181 -13.29 -66.88 25.18
C SER A 181 -12.09 -67.78 24.88
N ASP A 182 -12.07 -68.88 25.62
CA ASP A 182 -11.41 -70.16 25.36
C ASP A 182 -9.92 -70.37 25.71
N GLU A 183 -9.77 -70.88 26.94
CA GLU A 183 -9.22 -72.22 27.20
C GLU A 183 -7.79 -72.52 26.73
N ARG A 184 -6.90 -72.63 27.73
CA ARG A 184 -6.13 -73.86 28.09
C ARG A 184 -4.64 -73.60 28.33
N GLU A 185 -4.28 -73.39 29.60
CA GLU A 185 -2.96 -73.72 30.15
C GLU A 185 -2.82 -75.25 30.35
N PRO A 186 -1.63 -75.82 30.66
CA PRO A 186 -0.33 -75.21 30.96
C PRO A 186 0.87 -75.85 30.21
N ASP A 187 2.04 -75.22 30.21
CA ASP A 187 3.26 -75.91 30.68
C ASP A 187 4.40 -74.94 31.00
N GLU A 188 5.01 -75.21 32.14
CA GLU A 188 6.14 -74.53 32.77
C GLU A 188 7.41 -74.67 31.91
N ARG A 189 8.30 -73.66 31.85
CA ARG A 189 9.77 -73.79 32.08
C ARG A 189 10.45 -72.45 32.30
N GLU A 190 10.90 -72.34 33.54
CA GLU A 190 11.96 -71.52 34.12
C GLU A 190 13.28 -71.52 33.32
N SER A 191 13.94 -70.36 33.18
CA SER A 191 15.39 -70.16 33.43
C SER A 191 15.85 -68.74 33.10
N ASP A 192 16.52 -68.12 34.09
CA ASP A 192 17.81 -67.40 34.02
C ASP A 192 18.04 -66.32 32.95
N ASP A 193 18.77 -65.24 33.17
CA ASP A 193 19.39 -64.55 34.31
C ASP A 193 20.20 -63.43 33.60
N ARG A 194 20.24 -62.22 34.19
CA ARG A 194 21.35 -61.22 34.23
C ARG A 194 22.06 -60.84 32.90
N GLU A 195 22.40 -59.57 32.64
CA GLU A 195 23.48 -58.84 33.32
C GLU A 195 23.73 -57.50 32.58
N SER A 196 23.98 -56.43 33.35
CA SER A 196 24.87 -55.24 33.13
C SER A 196 24.77 -54.40 31.83
N ALA A 197 24.53 -53.08 31.86
CA ALA A 197 25.28 -51.96 32.45
C ALA A 197 26.65 -51.67 31.78
N ASP A 198 26.79 -50.49 31.15
CA ASP A 198 27.97 -49.56 31.11
C ASP A 198 27.62 -48.41 30.12
N VAL A 199 27.44 -47.11 30.45
CA VAL A 199 28.26 -46.05 31.07
C VAL A 199 29.48 -45.61 30.23
N GLY A 200 29.52 -44.31 29.89
CA GLY A 200 30.67 -43.59 29.33
C GLY A 200 30.19 -42.40 28.49
N SER A 201 29.82 -41.23 29.04
CA SER A 201 30.62 -40.21 29.74
C SER A 201 31.61 -39.45 28.85
N ARG A 202 31.40 -38.12 28.78
CA ARG A 202 32.40 -37.03 28.72
C ARG A 202 33.09 -36.73 27.39
N ASP A 203 33.52 -35.52 27.07
CA ASP A 203 33.28 -34.12 27.49
C ASP A 203 34.22 -33.28 26.57
N ASP A 204 34.08 -31.97 26.63
CA ASP A 204 35.07 -30.93 26.24
C ASP A 204 35.13 -30.54 24.74
N GLN A 205 34.67 -29.36 24.31
CA GLN A 205 35.00 -27.96 24.64
C GLN A 205 36.33 -27.43 24.07
N VAL A 206 36.28 -26.10 23.83
CA VAL A 206 37.36 -25.13 23.55
C VAL A 206 37.72 -25.03 22.06
N GLY A 207 37.74 -23.87 21.40
CA GLY A 207 37.64 -22.47 21.79
C GLY A 207 38.44 -21.61 20.78
N LEU A 208 37.78 -20.59 20.19
CA LEU A 208 38.20 -19.21 19.83
C LEU A 208 39.70 -18.86 19.56
N PRO A 209 40.02 -17.66 19.04
CA PRO A 209 39.51 -16.86 17.90
C PRO A 209 40.69 -16.21 17.10
N LEU A 210 40.42 -15.14 16.33
CA LEU A 210 41.15 -13.84 16.34
C LEU A 210 41.61 -13.26 14.96
N ALA A 211 41.16 -12.03 14.69
CA ALA A 211 41.82 -10.90 13.97
C ALA A 211 42.14 -11.06 12.46
N ALA A 212 42.15 -10.03 11.60
CA ALA A 212 42.20 -8.57 11.74
C ALA A 212 41.70 -7.89 10.44
N GLU A 213 41.06 -6.73 10.55
CA GLU A 213 41.12 -5.63 9.55
C GLU A 213 42.34 -4.73 9.90
N PRO A 214 42.78 -3.66 9.17
CA PRO A 214 42.00 -2.81 8.25
C PRO A 214 42.74 -2.04 7.11
N GLU A 215 41.94 -1.21 6.42
CA GLU A 215 42.24 0.15 5.90
C GLU A 215 42.69 0.42 4.43
N PRO A 216 42.36 1.62 3.90
CA PRO A 216 42.07 1.89 2.48
C PRO A 216 43.11 2.80 1.80
N GLU A 217 43.06 2.89 0.47
CA GLU A 217 43.79 3.92 -0.29
C GLU A 217 42.86 4.70 -1.22
N LEU A 218 42.78 6.00 -0.94
CA LEU A 218 42.26 7.07 -1.78
C LEU A 218 43.37 7.52 -2.73
N GLU A 219 43.07 7.79 -4.00
CA GLU A 219 43.77 8.83 -4.75
C GLU A 219 42.82 9.62 -5.68
N PRO A 220 43.04 10.93 -5.88
CA PRO A 220 42.13 11.82 -6.61
C PRO A 220 42.63 12.26 -8.01
N THR A 221 41.68 12.71 -8.84
CA THR A 221 41.75 13.75 -9.90
C THR A 221 42.73 13.65 -11.07
N ALA A 222 42.17 13.71 -12.28
CA ALA A 222 42.53 14.68 -13.34
C ALA A 222 41.28 14.99 -14.19
#